data_AF-D9UV80-F1
#
_entry.id   AF-D9UV80-F1
#
_cell.length_a   1.000
_cell.length_b   1.000
_cell.length_c   1.000
_cell.angle_alpha   90.00
_cell.angle_beta   90.00
_cell.angle_gamma   90.00
#
_symmetry.space_group_name_H-M   'P 1'
#
loop_
_entity.id
_entity.type
_entity.pdbx_description
1 polymer ?
#
loop_
_entity_poly.entity_id
_entity_poly.type
_entity_poly.pdbx_seq_one_letter_code
_entity_poly.pdbx_strand_id
1 'polypeptide(L)'
;MTSRGREAVSSQPPLTGGTNLRTFELVGVRNFVPPKQGETVMITTILAIAGTLLGALLTGLLSQRQADRTADRAADQVRHTAAVDAAAALAEAIDAHRAAMYVREEAHLSGEDWDHLRDASHATRAAITAPLLRVKLLLPEIAETAERATTSTYALRDAADLDDLERAPPPGPRRRRAA
;
A
#
# COMPACT_ATOMS: atom_id res chain seq x y z
N MET A 1 -0.11 33.02 -30.16
CA MET A 1 1.15 33.73 -30.41
C MET A 1 2.25 32.69 -30.61
N THR A 2 2.81 32.64 -31.82
CA THR A 2 4.17 32.19 -32.22
C THR A 2 4.67 30.81 -31.75
N SER A 3 4.70 29.78 -32.60
CA SER A 3 5.60 29.53 -33.75
C SER A 3 7.08 29.31 -33.37
N ARG A 4 7.58 28.09 -33.68
CA ARG A 4 8.89 27.73 -34.28
C ARG A 4 9.17 26.26 -33.96
N GLY A 5 9.32 25.32 -34.90
CA GLY A 5 9.86 25.43 -36.25
C GLY A 5 11.38 25.22 -36.19
N ARG A 6 11.85 23.98 -36.42
CA ARG A 6 13.22 23.73 -36.87
C ARG A 6 13.32 22.40 -37.60
N GLU A 7 13.10 22.49 -38.90
CA GLU A 7 13.70 21.60 -39.90
C GLU A 7 15.22 21.85 -39.91
N ALA A 8 15.98 20.78 -40.08
CA ALA A 8 17.39 20.85 -40.47
C ALA A 8 17.60 19.92 -41.67
N VAL A 9 17.37 20.50 -42.85
CA VAL A 9 17.89 20.04 -44.14
C VAL A 9 19.21 20.76 -44.38
N SER A 10 20.32 20.02 -44.44
CA SER A 10 21.60 20.41 -45.06
C SER A 10 22.66 19.39 -44.63
N SER A 11 23.62 18.91 -45.42
CA SER A 11 24.03 19.16 -46.80
C SER A 11 25.03 18.05 -47.12
N GLN A 12 24.95 17.45 -48.30
CA GLN A 12 26.08 16.72 -48.89
C GLN A 12 27.07 17.76 -49.46
N PRO A 13 28.38 17.47 -49.48
CA PRO A 13 29.07 17.42 -50.77
C PRO A 13 30.09 16.26 -50.91
N PRO A 14 30.59 16.02 -52.14
CA PRO A 14 31.08 14.73 -52.60
C PRO A 14 32.61 14.59 -52.53
N LEU A 15 33.12 13.35 -52.59
CA LEU A 15 34.51 13.10 -52.99
C LEU A 15 34.59 11.93 -53.95
N THR A 16 34.84 12.32 -55.20
CA THR A 16 35.30 11.52 -56.32
C THR A 16 36.79 11.21 -56.13
N GLY A 17 37.16 9.93 -56.17
CA GLY A 17 38.53 9.43 -56.29
C GLY A 17 38.41 7.91 -56.41
N GLY A 18 38.66 7.27 -57.54
CA GLY A 18 39.83 7.42 -58.38
C GLY A 18 40.69 6.17 -58.19
N THR A 19 40.52 5.22 -59.09
CA THR A 19 41.56 4.28 -59.56
C THR A 19 42.05 3.20 -58.57
N ASN A 20 41.74 1.93 -58.84
CA ASN A 20 42.69 1.01 -59.48
C ASN A 20 42.10 -0.40 -59.64
N LEU A 21 42.13 -0.89 -60.88
CA LEU A 21 42.06 -2.31 -61.21
C LEU A 21 43.18 -3.06 -60.48
N ARG A 22 42.82 -4.11 -59.73
CA ARG A 22 43.66 -5.30 -59.60
C ARG A 22 42.78 -6.54 -59.63
N THR A 23 42.73 -7.11 -60.81
CA THR A 23 42.55 -8.53 -61.09
C THR A 23 43.45 -9.35 -60.15
N PHE A 24 42.84 -10.10 -59.24
CA PHE A 24 43.42 -11.29 -58.64
C PHE A 24 42.38 -12.40 -58.75
N GLU A 25 42.27 -12.95 -59.96
CA GLU A 25 42.00 -14.38 -60.09
C GLU A 25 43.26 -15.11 -59.63
N LEU A 26 43.15 -15.94 -58.59
CA LEU A 26 43.29 -17.39 -58.68
C LEU A 26 43.43 -17.99 -57.27
N VAL A 27 43.07 -19.28 -57.18
CA VAL A 27 43.32 -20.24 -56.10
C VAL A 27 42.15 -20.44 -55.13
N GLY A 28 41.39 -21.52 -55.40
CA GLY A 28 40.78 -22.30 -54.34
C GLY A 28 39.26 -22.42 -54.34
N VAL A 29 38.61 -22.63 -55.48
CA VAL A 29 37.27 -23.25 -55.51
C VAL A 29 37.43 -24.72 -55.10
N ARG A 30 37.58 -24.97 -53.81
CA ARG A 30 37.33 -26.28 -53.22
C ARG A 30 35.83 -26.39 -53.00
N ASN A 31 35.15 -27.05 -53.93
CA ASN A 31 33.85 -27.70 -53.76
C ASN A 31 33.00 -27.15 -52.59
N PHE A 32 32.57 -25.88 -52.68
CA PHE A 32 31.47 -25.43 -51.85
C PHE A 32 30.20 -25.97 -52.50
N VAL A 33 29.86 -27.21 -52.17
CA VAL A 33 28.54 -27.75 -52.43
C VAL A 33 27.59 -26.82 -51.70
N PRO A 34 26.76 -26.01 -52.39
CA PRO A 34 25.79 -25.20 -51.69
C PRO A 34 24.90 -26.19 -50.93
N PRO A 35 24.73 -26.05 -49.60
CA PRO A 35 23.71 -26.85 -48.92
C PRO A 35 22.40 -26.61 -49.66
N LYS A 36 21.58 -27.65 -49.85
CA LYS A 36 20.28 -27.51 -50.52
C LYS A 36 19.57 -26.31 -49.87
N GLN A 37 19.36 -25.21 -50.61
CA GLN A 37 18.99 -23.92 -50.02
C GLN A 37 17.73 -24.00 -49.13
N GLY A 38 16.84 -24.96 -49.39
CA GLY A 38 15.67 -25.23 -48.56
C GLY A 38 15.97 -25.74 -47.14
N GLU A 39 17.09 -26.44 -46.91
CA GLU A 39 17.40 -27.05 -45.61
C GLU A 39 17.86 -26.01 -44.58
N THR A 40 18.74 -25.08 -45.00
CA THR A 40 19.23 -24.01 -44.12
C THR A 40 18.11 -23.04 -43.75
N VAL A 41 17.24 -22.69 -44.70
CA VAL A 41 16.11 -21.77 -44.48
C VAL A 41 15.05 -22.39 -43.55
N MET A 42 14.81 -23.69 -43.67
CA MET A 42 13.91 -24.41 -42.77
C MET A 42 14.44 -24.41 -41.34
N ILE A 43 15.74 -24.70 -41.14
CA ILE A 43 16.37 -24.69 -39.80
C ILE A 43 16.30 -23.29 -39.18
N THR A 44 16.59 -22.22 -39.93
CA THR A 44 16.50 -20.84 -39.42
C THR A 44 15.09 -20.45 -38.99
N THR A 45 14.07 -20.91 -39.73
CA THR A 45 12.66 -20.62 -39.42
C THR A 45 12.23 -21.33 -38.14
N ILE A 46 12.61 -22.60 -37.99
CA ILE A 46 12.33 -23.39 -36.77
C ILE A 46 12.96 -22.72 -35.55
N LEU A 47 14.22 -22.30 -35.64
CA LEU A 47 14.91 -21.61 -34.54
C LEU A 47 14.24 -20.28 -34.19
N ALA A 48 13.77 -19.52 -35.19
CA ALA A 48 13.06 -18.26 -34.95
C ALA A 48 11.74 -18.48 -34.19
N ILE A 49 10.95 -19.46 -34.60
CA ILE A 49 9.69 -19.81 -33.92
C ILE A 49 9.98 -20.32 -32.50
N ALA A 50 10.96 -21.22 -32.34
CA ALA A 50 11.36 -21.73 -31.04
C ALA A 50 11.80 -20.61 -30.10
N GLY A 51 12.59 -19.65 -30.57
CA GLY A 51 13.00 -18.49 -29.79
C GLY A 51 11.83 -17.59 -29.40
N THR A 52 10.86 -17.39 -30.31
CA THR A 52 9.65 -16.60 -30.02
C THR A 52 8.78 -17.28 -28.97
N LEU A 53 8.54 -18.59 -29.11
CA LEU A 53 7.77 -19.37 -28.15
C LEU A 53 8.44 -19.40 -26.78
N LEU A 54 9.76 -19.59 -26.75
CA LEU A 54 10.54 -19.58 -25.52
C LEU A 54 10.51 -18.19 -24.85
N GLY A 55 10.65 -17.11 -25.63
CA GLY A 55 10.56 -15.75 -25.14
C GLY A 55 9.17 -15.41 -24.58
N ALA A 56 8.11 -15.84 -25.26
CA ALA A 56 6.73 -15.67 -24.80
C ALA A 56 6.48 -16.43 -23.48
N LEU A 57 6.98 -17.67 -23.37
CA LEU A 57 6.86 -18.47 -22.16
C LEU A 57 7.60 -17.83 -20.98
N LEU A 58 8.86 -17.41 -21.18
CA LEU A 58 9.65 -16.74 -20.15
C LEU A 58 8.99 -15.43 -19.68
N THR A 59 8.48 -14.64 -20.62
CA THR A 59 7.75 -13.40 -20.32
C THR A 59 6.50 -13.69 -19.52
N GLY A 60 5.70 -14.69 -19.92
CA GLY A 60 4.50 -15.10 -19.18
C GLY A 60 4.80 -15.50 -17.73
N LEU A 61 5.83 -16.31 -17.50
CA LEU A 61 6.23 -16.75 -16.16
C LEU A 61 6.73 -15.59 -15.28
N LEU A 62 7.45 -14.63 -15.85
CA LEU A 62 7.92 -13.45 -15.13
C LEU A 62 6.76 -12.49 -14.79
N SER A 63 5.86 -12.24 -15.74
CA SER A 63 4.66 -11.43 -15.54
C SER A 63 3.76 -12.01 -14.46
N GLN A 64 3.58 -13.33 -14.44
CA GLN A 64 2.79 -14.01 -13.41
C GLN A 64 3.42 -13.85 -12.02
N ARG A 65 4.73 -14.07 -11.89
CA ARG A 65 5.43 -13.84 -10.62
C ARG A 65 5.38 -12.38 -10.15
N GLN A 66 5.37 -11.43 -11.07
CA GLN A 66 5.21 -10.01 -10.73
C GLN A 66 3.78 -9.71 -10.27
N ALA A 67 2.77 -10.29 -10.91
CA ALA A 67 1.38 -10.16 -10.51
C ALA A 67 1.16 -10.73 -9.09
N ASP A 68 1.66 -11.93 -8.81
CA ASP A 68 1.55 -12.58 -7.50
C ASP A 68 2.16 -11.71 -6.40
N ARG A 69 3.40 -11.23 -6.60
CA ARG A 69 4.07 -10.34 -5.63
C ARG A 69 3.38 -8.99 -5.45
N THR A 70 2.64 -8.52 -6.45
CA THR A 70 1.87 -7.27 -6.36
C THR A 70 0.59 -7.51 -5.58
N ALA A 71 -0.07 -8.64 -5.81
CA ALA A 71 -1.24 -9.06 -5.05
C ALA A 71 -0.91 -9.28 -3.56
N ASP A 72 0.20 -9.95 -3.26
CA ASP A 72 0.65 -10.18 -1.89
C ASP A 72 0.90 -8.86 -1.14
N ARG A 73 1.63 -7.92 -1.76
CA ARG A 73 1.86 -6.59 -1.17
C ARG A 73 0.59 -5.79 -0.99
N ALA A 74 -0.33 -5.87 -1.94
CA ALA A 74 -1.63 -5.21 -1.82
C ALA A 74 -2.43 -5.79 -0.63
N ALA A 75 -2.43 -7.11 -0.46
CA ALA A 75 -3.07 -7.78 0.67
C ALA A 75 -2.42 -7.40 2.00
N ASP A 76 -1.09 -7.33 2.06
CA ASP A 76 -0.34 -6.87 3.24
C ASP A 76 -0.69 -5.43 3.60
N GLN A 77 -0.74 -4.54 2.61
CA GLN A 77 -1.10 -3.14 2.81
C GLN A 77 -2.53 -3.00 3.35
N VAL A 78 -3.49 -3.76 2.81
CA VAL A 78 -4.88 -3.76 3.29
C VAL A 78 -4.95 -4.23 4.74
N ARG A 79 -4.23 -5.30 5.10
CA ARG A 79 -4.16 -5.80 6.49
C ARG A 79 -3.55 -4.77 7.44
N HIS A 80 -2.44 -4.15 7.03
CA HIS A 80 -1.78 -3.12 7.82
C HIS A 80 -2.68 -1.90 8.05
N THR A 81 -3.30 -1.37 7.00
CA THR A 81 -4.23 -0.23 7.13
C THR A 81 -5.42 -0.60 8.03
N ALA A 82 -6.02 -1.78 7.85
CA ALA A 82 -7.14 -2.21 8.70
C ALA A 82 -6.76 -2.34 10.18
N ALA A 83 -5.52 -2.74 10.47
CA ALA A 83 -4.98 -2.84 11.82
C ALA A 83 -4.77 -1.44 12.45
N VAL A 84 -4.16 -0.52 11.72
CA VAL A 84 -3.98 0.88 12.15
C VAL A 84 -5.33 1.56 12.39
N ASP A 85 -6.28 1.38 11.48
CA ASP A 85 -7.63 1.93 11.61
C ASP A 85 -8.37 1.38 12.83
N ALA A 86 -8.21 0.08 13.12
CA ALA A 86 -8.81 -0.54 14.31
C ALA A 86 -8.23 0.05 15.60
N ALA A 87 -6.91 0.23 15.67
CA ALA A 87 -6.25 0.83 16.82
C ALA A 87 -6.65 2.31 17.01
N ALA A 88 -6.71 3.08 15.92
CA ALA A 88 -7.16 4.47 15.95
C ALA A 88 -8.62 4.60 16.42
N ALA A 89 -9.52 3.76 15.87
CA ALA A 89 -10.92 3.73 16.27
C ALA A 89 -11.10 3.33 17.75
N LEU A 90 -10.26 2.42 18.27
CA LEU A 90 -10.28 2.07 19.68
C LEU A 90 -9.84 3.25 20.55
N ALA A 91 -8.74 3.91 20.18
CA ALA A 91 -8.25 5.08 20.91
C ALA A 91 -9.28 6.21 20.95
N GLU A 92 -9.96 6.49 19.83
CA GLU A 92 -11.05 7.47 19.75
C GLU A 92 -12.24 7.06 20.65
N ALA A 93 -12.66 5.80 20.60
CA ALA A 93 -13.76 5.30 21.43
C ALA A 93 -13.43 5.37 22.93
N ILE A 94 -12.19 5.08 23.32
CA ILE A 94 -11.71 5.20 24.70
C ILE A 94 -11.72 6.68 25.16
N ASP A 95 -11.19 7.60 24.35
CA ASP A 95 -11.19 9.04 24.71
C ASP A 95 -12.62 9.59 24.81
N ALA A 96 -13.51 9.21 23.88
CA ALA A 96 -14.91 9.58 23.93
C ALA A 96 -15.62 9.04 25.18
N HIS A 97 -15.36 7.77 25.55
CA HIS A 97 -15.94 7.20 26.75
C HIS A 97 -15.40 7.85 28.02
N ARG A 98 -14.09 8.12 28.08
CA ARG A 98 -13.47 8.85 29.18
C ARG A 98 -14.07 10.25 29.36
N ALA A 99 -14.26 10.98 28.27
CA ALA A 99 -14.88 12.31 28.30
C ALA A 99 -16.34 12.24 28.81
N ALA A 100 -17.13 11.27 28.33
CA ALA A 100 -18.50 11.07 28.80
C ALA A 100 -18.54 10.68 30.28
N MET A 101 -17.62 9.83 30.73
CA MET A 101 -17.51 9.42 32.14
C MET A 101 -17.10 10.58 33.03
N TYR A 102 -16.14 11.40 32.62
CA TYR A 102 -15.72 12.58 33.39
C TYR A 102 -16.89 13.53 33.62
N VAL A 103 -17.62 13.90 32.55
CA VAL A 103 -18.77 14.83 32.66
C VAL A 103 -19.88 14.24 33.53
N ARG A 104 -20.14 12.93 33.39
CA ARG A 104 -21.12 12.23 34.22
C ARG A 104 -20.73 12.23 35.70
N GLU A 105 -19.46 11.98 36.00
CA GLU A 105 -18.96 11.86 37.37
C GLU A 105 -18.86 13.24 38.04
N GLU A 106 -18.42 14.26 37.30
CA GLU A 106 -18.45 15.66 37.74
C GLU A 106 -19.87 16.11 38.13
N ALA A 107 -20.88 15.81 37.30
CA ALA A 107 -22.28 16.10 37.60
C ALA A 107 -22.80 15.29 38.81
N HIS A 108 -22.43 14.02 38.92
CA HIS A 108 -22.80 13.17 40.05
C HIS A 108 -22.27 13.71 41.38
N LEU A 109 -20.98 14.03 41.43
CA LEU A 109 -20.29 14.54 42.61
C LEU A 109 -20.72 15.97 42.98
N SER A 110 -21.15 16.76 42.00
CA SER A 110 -21.71 18.11 42.20
C SER A 110 -23.19 18.11 42.62
N GLY A 111 -23.85 16.94 42.62
CA GLY A 111 -25.27 16.80 42.98
C GLY A 111 -26.24 17.28 41.90
N GLU A 112 -25.80 17.39 40.65
CA GLU A 112 -26.63 17.76 39.50
C GLU A 112 -27.43 16.55 38.96
N ASP A 113 -28.49 16.81 38.19
CA ASP A 113 -29.21 15.75 37.48
C ASP A 113 -28.37 15.22 36.30
N TRP A 114 -28.05 13.93 36.34
CA TRP A 114 -27.17 13.26 35.39
C TRP A 114 -27.85 12.12 34.63
N ASP A 115 -29.17 11.95 34.72
CA ASP A 115 -29.86 10.82 34.09
C ASP A 115 -29.64 10.77 32.56
N HIS A 116 -29.67 11.93 31.90
CA HIS A 116 -29.39 12.04 30.47
C HIS A 116 -27.92 11.71 30.10
N LEU A 117 -26.98 11.85 31.05
CA LEU A 117 -25.57 11.49 30.86
C LEU A 117 -25.34 9.97 30.95
N ARG A 118 -26.30 9.23 31.54
CA ARG A 118 -26.26 7.78 31.62
C ARG A 118 -26.36 7.14 30.23
N ASP A 119 -27.26 7.64 29.39
CA ASP A 119 -27.41 7.16 28.01
C ASP A 119 -26.16 7.42 27.17
N ALA A 120 -25.53 8.59 27.33
CA ALA A 120 -24.25 8.91 26.69
C ALA A 120 -23.12 7.96 27.15
N SER A 121 -23.08 7.60 28.43
CA SER A 121 -22.10 6.63 28.96
C SER A 121 -22.33 5.21 28.41
N HIS A 122 -23.58 4.80 28.24
CA HIS A 122 -23.93 3.50 27.65
C HIS A 122 -23.59 3.44 26.16
N ALA A 123 -23.91 4.49 25.40
CA ALA A 123 -23.61 4.58 23.98
C ALA A 123 -22.09 4.52 23.72
N THR A 124 -21.30 5.30 24.49
CA THR A 124 -19.83 5.31 24.35
C THR A 124 -19.20 3.99 24.78
N ARG A 125 -19.71 3.33 25.83
CA ARG A 125 -19.27 1.99 26.22
C ARG A 125 -19.54 0.96 25.11
N ALA A 126 -20.72 1.00 24.51
CA ALA A 126 -21.06 0.11 23.39
C ALA A 126 -20.12 0.33 22.19
N ALA A 127 -19.77 1.59 21.90
CA ALA A 127 -18.87 1.97 20.81
C ALA A 127 -17.44 1.40 20.94
N ILE A 128 -16.97 1.06 22.14
CA ILE A 128 -15.65 0.43 22.36
C ILE A 128 -15.60 -1.02 21.86
N THR A 129 -16.73 -1.73 21.89
CA THR A 129 -16.75 -3.20 21.71
C THR A 129 -16.23 -3.63 20.34
N ALA A 130 -16.72 -3.01 19.28
CA ALA A 130 -16.34 -3.34 17.90
C ALA A 130 -14.85 -3.06 17.61
N PRO A 131 -14.29 -1.87 17.90
CA PRO A 131 -12.87 -1.63 17.65
C PRO A 131 -11.96 -2.47 18.55
N LEU A 132 -12.35 -2.76 19.81
CA LEU A 132 -11.58 -3.67 20.67
C LEU A 132 -11.52 -5.08 20.08
N LEU A 133 -12.63 -5.61 19.58
CA LEU A 133 -12.64 -6.91 18.89
C LEU A 133 -11.73 -6.91 17.65
N ARG A 134 -11.77 -5.83 16.85
CA ARG A 134 -10.92 -5.71 15.66
C ARG A 134 -9.44 -5.67 16.03
N VAL A 135 -9.06 -4.96 17.10
CA VAL A 135 -7.68 -4.97 17.62
C VAL A 135 -7.27 -6.38 18.04
N LYS A 136 -8.10 -7.12 18.77
CA LYS A 136 -7.77 -8.51 19.17
C LYS A 136 -7.56 -9.45 17.98
N LEU A 137 -8.28 -9.22 16.87
CA LEU A 137 -8.18 -10.05 15.66
C LEU A 137 -6.99 -9.66 14.77
N LEU A 138 -6.71 -8.36 14.66
CA LEU A 138 -5.72 -7.83 13.71
C LEU A 138 -4.34 -7.57 14.34
N LEU A 139 -4.29 -7.31 15.64
CA LEU A 139 -3.10 -6.92 16.41
C LEU A 139 -3.06 -7.69 17.76
N PRO A 140 -2.99 -9.03 17.74
CA PRO A 140 -3.00 -9.84 18.97
C PRO A 140 -1.87 -9.46 19.95
N GLU A 141 -0.75 -8.96 19.46
CA GLU A 141 0.41 -8.53 20.24
C GLU A 141 0.13 -7.33 21.17
N ILE A 142 -0.90 -6.51 20.88
CA ILE A 142 -1.32 -5.41 21.76
C ILE A 142 -2.65 -5.66 22.46
N ALA A 143 -3.28 -6.81 22.26
CA ALA A 143 -4.64 -7.11 22.75
C ALA A 143 -4.77 -6.90 24.27
N GLU A 144 -3.81 -7.40 25.06
CA GLU A 144 -3.82 -7.23 26.52
C GLU A 144 -3.70 -5.75 26.91
N THR A 145 -2.82 -5.00 26.24
CA THR A 145 -2.67 -3.55 26.49
C THR A 145 -3.95 -2.79 26.15
N ALA A 146 -4.62 -3.14 25.06
CA ALA A 146 -5.90 -2.57 24.66
C ALA A 146 -7.03 -2.87 25.66
N GLU A 147 -7.08 -4.10 26.19
CA GLU A 147 -8.02 -4.49 27.25
C GLU A 147 -7.77 -3.75 28.56
N ARG A 148 -6.50 -3.59 28.96
CA ARG A 148 -6.12 -2.84 30.16
C ARG A 148 -6.48 -1.37 30.03
N ALA A 149 -6.24 -0.74 28.88
CA ALA A 149 -6.63 0.65 28.62
C ALA A 149 -8.16 0.83 28.70
N THR A 150 -8.92 -0.10 28.13
CA THR A 150 -10.38 -0.11 28.20
C THR A 150 -10.87 -0.24 29.64
N THR A 151 -10.33 -1.21 30.38
CA THR A 151 -10.71 -1.47 31.80
C THR A 151 -10.35 -0.30 32.69
N SER A 152 -9.17 0.31 32.51
CA SER A 152 -8.76 1.50 33.23
C SER A 152 -9.71 2.68 33.01
N THR A 153 -10.34 2.77 31.84
CA THR A 153 -11.32 3.83 31.55
C THR A 153 -12.64 3.58 32.29
N TYR A 154 -13.03 2.32 32.47
CA TYR A 154 -14.22 1.98 33.26
C TYR A 154 -14.05 2.28 34.76
N ALA A 155 -12.82 2.22 35.27
CA ALA A 155 -12.51 2.53 36.67
C ALA A 155 -12.75 4.01 37.06
N LEU A 156 -12.88 4.92 36.08
CA LEU A 156 -13.25 6.33 36.34
C LEU A 156 -14.60 6.47 37.05
N ARG A 157 -15.47 5.47 36.95
CA ARG A 157 -16.76 5.43 37.64
C ARG A 157 -16.63 5.31 39.16
N ASP A 158 -15.49 4.86 39.65
CA ASP A 158 -15.29 4.54 41.07
C ASP A 158 -14.50 5.65 41.81
N ALA A 159 -14.43 6.86 41.23
CA ALA A 159 -13.79 8.01 41.88
C ALA A 159 -14.56 8.40 43.16
N ALA A 160 -13.84 8.61 44.27
CA ALA A 160 -14.47 8.90 45.56
C ALA A 160 -14.88 10.38 45.71
N ASP A 161 -14.13 11.28 45.07
CA ASP A 161 -14.35 12.72 45.10
C ASP A 161 -13.80 13.42 43.83
N LEU A 162 -14.01 14.73 43.74
CA LEU A 162 -13.57 15.54 42.59
C LEU A 162 -12.03 15.56 42.46
N ASP A 163 -11.30 15.52 43.58
CA ASP A 163 -9.84 15.53 43.58
C ASP A 163 -9.28 14.21 43.02
N ASP A 164 -9.93 13.08 43.31
CA ASP A 164 -9.62 11.77 42.73
C ASP A 164 -9.90 11.75 41.22
N LEU A 165 -10.99 12.40 40.77
CA LEU A 165 -11.33 12.53 39.36
C LEU A 165 -10.34 13.43 38.60
N GLU A 166 -9.84 14.51 39.22
CA GLU A 166 -8.82 15.39 38.64
C GLU A 166 -7.41 14.77 38.62
N ARG A 167 -7.10 13.87 39.56
CA ARG A 167 -5.86 13.08 39.54
C ARG A 167 -5.85 12.03 38.44
N ALA A 168 -7.02 11.58 38.00
CA ALA A 168 -7.12 10.88 36.74
C ALA A 168 -6.81 11.90 35.63
N PRO A 169 -5.90 11.60 34.68
CA PRO A 169 -5.53 12.60 33.69
C PRO A 169 -6.80 13.12 32.99
N PRO A 170 -6.90 14.40 32.62
CA PRO A 170 -8.11 14.91 31.98
C PRO A 170 -8.30 14.25 30.60
N PRO A 171 -9.52 14.15 30.07
CA PRO A 171 -9.74 13.81 28.66
C PRO A 171 -9.00 14.81 27.75
N GLY A 172 -8.62 14.39 26.55
CA GLY A 172 -7.95 15.28 25.58
C GLY A 172 -8.76 16.57 25.32
N PRO A 173 -8.15 17.62 24.74
CA PRO A 173 -8.82 18.90 24.53
C PRO A 173 -10.16 18.69 23.82
N ARG A 174 -11.26 19.11 24.47
CA ARG A 174 -12.63 18.98 23.96
C ARG A 174 -12.69 19.52 22.54
N ARG A 175 -12.65 18.65 21.53
CA ARG A 175 -12.87 19.06 20.14
C ARG A 175 -14.30 19.55 20.06
N ARG A 176 -14.51 20.86 20.18
CA ARG A 176 -15.79 21.52 19.90
C ARG A 176 -16.19 21.12 18.49
N ARG A 177 -17.11 20.14 18.35
CA ARG A 177 -17.78 19.87 17.08
C ARG A 177 -18.60 21.12 16.78
N ALA A 178 -18.17 21.89 15.78
CA ALA A 178 -18.98 22.94 15.20
C ALA A 178 -20.24 22.27 14.64
N ALA A 179 -21.39 22.77 15.09
CA ALA A 179 -22.70 22.41 14.56
C ALA A 179 -22.93 23.08 13.20
#